data_AF-A0A844ENW0-F1
#
_entry.id   AF-A0A844ENW0-F1
#
_cell.length_a   1.000
_cell.length_b   1.000
_cell.length_c   1.000
_cell.angle_alpha   90.00
_cell.angle_beta   90.00
_cell.angle_gamma   90.00
#
_symmetry.space_group_name_H-M   'P 1'
#
loop_
_entity.id
_entity.type
_entity.pdbx_description
1 polymer ?
#
loop_
_entity_poly.entity_id
_entity_poly.type
_entity_poly.pdbx_seq_one_letter_code
_entity_poly.pdbx_strand_id
1 'polypeptide(L)'
;TLIKKFQDYFQLDANFSSENFQLIAEILKTVKKQRRELDLNAAGLYKPYCNEQYPSLSIIKMANELKIPWVYGSDAHSIAEVGHGYHGVISLIE
;
A
#
# COMPACT_ATOMS: atom_id res chain seq x y z
N THR A 1 3.93 5.20 -4.11
CA THR A 1 2.75 4.37 -4.40
C THR A 1 2.21 4.50 -5.82
N LEU A 2 2.70 5.41 -6.66
CA LEU A 2 2.71 5.20 -8.14
C LEU A 2 4.11 4.94 -8.67
N ILE A 3 5.13 5.50 -8.02
CA ILE A 3 6.54 5.24 -8.37
C ILE A 3 6.89 3.74 -8.36
N LYS A 4 6.32 2.99 -7.40
CA LYS A 4 6.51 1.54 -7.28
C LYS A 4 5.76 0.72 -8.34
N LYS A 5 4.86 1.33 -9.14
CA LYS A 5 4.16 0.64 -10.24
C LYS A 5 5.12 0.07 -11.28
N PHE A 6 6.29 0.69 -11.42
CA PHE A 6 7.35 0.33 -12.36
C PHE A 6 8.64 -0.06 -11.64
N GLN A 7 8.56 -0.51 -10.37
CA GLN A 7 9.74 -0.80 -9.58
C GLN A 7 10.61 -1.88 -10.21
N ASP A 8 10.02 -2.92 -10.80
CA ASP A 8 10.79 -3.97 -11.45
C ASP A 8 11.42 -3.49 -12.76
N TYR A 9 10.71 -2.64 -13.50
CA TYR A 9 11.19 -2.10 -14.77
C TYR A 9 12.44 -1.22 -14.58
N PHE A 10 12.42 -0.37 -13.55
CA PHE A 10 13.54 0.54 -13.25
C PHE A 10 14.54 -0.04 -12.24
N GLN A 11 14.30 -1.25 -11.73
CA GLN A 11 15.13 -1.88 -10.69
C GLN A 11 15.29 -0.95 -9.47
N LEU A 12 14.18 -0.37 -9.03
CA LEU A 12 14.18 0.51 -7.86
C LEU A 12 14.59 -0.26 -6.61
N ASP A 13 15.18 0.44 -5.65
CA ASP A 13 15.39 -0.11 -4.31
C ASP A 13 14.03 -0.55 -3.73
N ALA A 14 13.99 -1.74 -3.15
CA ALA A 14 12.82 -2.28 -2.49
C ALA A 14 12.36 -1.37 -1.33
N ASN A 15 13.31 -0.69 -0.70
CA ASN A 15 13.11 0.21 0.43
C ASN A 15 13.21 1.68 0.03
N PHE A 16 12.46 2.50 0.74
CA PHE A 16 12.63 3.95 0.67
C PHE A 16 13.90 4.37 1.43
N SER A 17 14.47 5.52 1.07
CA SER A 17 15.53 6.13 1.87
C SER A 17 15.02 6.51 3.27
N SER A 18 15.93 6.73 4.21
CA SER A 18 15.61 7.17 5.58
C SER A 18 14.77 8.45 5.60
N GLU A 19 15.09 9.42 4.73
CA GLU A 19 14.37 10.68 4.61
C GLU A 19 12.92 10.45 4.13
N ASN A 20 12.74 9.55 3.17
CA ASN A 20 11.42 9.19 2.67
C ASN A 20 10.61 8.43 3.72
N PHE A 21 11.22 7.53 4.49
CA PHE A 21 10.54 6.87 5.62
C PHE A 21 10.11 7.87 6.69
N GLN A 22 10.93 8.88 6.97
CA GLN A 22 10.56 9.95 7.89
C GLN A 22 9.36 10.75 7.37
N LEU A 23 9.37 11.11 6.08
CA LEU A 23 8.23 11.80 5.45
C LEU A 23 6.95 10.95 5.49
N ILE A 24 7.05 9.65 5.20
CA ILE A 24 5.92 8.71 5.31
C ILE A 24 5.39 8.69 6.75
N ALA A 25 6.25 8.63 7.76
CA ALA A 25 5.84 8.63 9.15
C ALA A 25 5.06 9.92 9.51
N GLU A 26 5.50 11.09 9.05
CA GLU A 26 4.80 12.35 9.29
C GLU A 26 3.44 12.42 8.56
N ILE A 27 3.35 11.87 7.36
CA ILE A 27 2.08 11.72 6.63
C ILE A 27 1.12 10.83 7.43
N LEU A 28 1.57 9.66 7.90
CA LEU A 28 0.72 8.74 8.67
C LEU A 28 0.26 9.34 10.00
N LYS A 29 1.11 10.07 10.71
CA LYS A 29 0.71 10.85 11.89
C LYS A 29 -0.38 11.86 11.57
N THR A 30 -0.27 12.53 10.42
CA THR A 30 -1.27 13.50 9.95
C THR A 30 -2.60 12.82 9.61
N VAL A 31 -2.56 11.69 8.88
CA VAL A 31 -3.72 10.85 8.59
C VAL A 31 -4.43 10.43 9.87
N LYS A 32 -3.68 9.96 10.88
CA LYS A 32 -4.22 9.59 12.20
C LYS A 32 -4.85 10.78 12.92
N LYS A 33 -4.17 11.94 12.95
CA LYS A 33 -4.68 13.17 13.58
C LYS A 33 -6.00 13.63 12.96
N GLN A 34 -6.14 13.45 11.64
CA GLN A 34 -7.35 13.78 10.89
C GLN A 34 -8.43 12.70 10.96
N ARG A 35 -8.20 11.58 11.68
CA ARG A 35 -9.13 10.45 11.81
C ARG A 35 -9.54 9.86 10.45
N ARG A 36 -8.58 9.80 9.52
CA ARG A 36 -8.76 9.18 8.21
C ARG A 36 -8.42 7.69 8.26
N GLU A 37 -8.77 7.02 7.18
CA GLU A 37 -8.44 5.63 6.86
C GLU A 37 -7.54 5.56 5.62
N LEU A 38 -6.97 4.38 5.36
CA LEU A 38 -6.12 4.11 4.20
C LEU A 38 -6.73 3.03 3.32
N ASP A 39 -6.59 3.23 2.01
CA ASP A 39 -6.89 2.22 1.00
C ASP A 39 -5.81 1.13 1.02
N LEU A 40 -6.26 -0.11 1.19
CA LEU A 40 -5.45 -1.32 1.12
C LEU A 40 -5.67 -1.92 -0.27
N ASN A 41 -4.88 -1.42 -1.22
CA ASN A 41 -5.12 -1.57 -2.63
C ASN A 41 -4.38 -2.78 -3.23
N ALA A 42 -5.13 -3.73 -3.77
CA ALA A 42 -4.60 -4.97 -4.33
C ALA A 42 -4.07 -4.84 -5.77
N ALA A 43 -4.38 -3.76 -6.50
CA ALA A 43 -4.10 -3.71 -7.94
C ALA A 43 -2.61 -3.74 -8.29
N GLY A 44 -1.73 -3.29 -7.39
CA GLY A 44 -0.29 -3.36 -7.60
C GLY A 44 0.24 -4.78 -7.79
N LEU A 45 -0.39 -5.79 -7.16
CA LEU A 45 -0.07 -7.21 -7.35
C LEU A 45 -0.27 -7.69 -8.79
N TYR A 46 -1.11 -6.98 -9.56
CA TYR A 46 -1.48 -7.34 -10.93
C TYR A 46 -0.89 -6.39 -11.97
N LYS A 47 -0.09 -5.39 -11.56
CA LYS A 47 0.64 -4.55 -12.52
C LYS A 47 1.95 -5.25 -12.90
N PRO A 48 2.27 -5.40 -14.21
CA PRO A 48 3.39 -6.23 -14.68
C PRO A 48 4.77 -5.91 -14.10
N TYR A 49 4.98 -4.67 -13.62
CA TYR A 49 6.27 -4.18 -13.14
C TYR A 49 6.22 -3.69 -11.69
N CYS A 50 5.21 -4.14 -10.94
CA CYS A 50 5.01 -3.75 -9.55
C CYS A 50 5.15 -4.96 -8.61
N ASN A 51 4.29 -5.97 -8.73
CA ASN A 51 4.34 -7.18 -7.89
C ASN A 51 4.20 -6.92 -6.37
N GLU A 52 3.60 -5.80 -5.95
CA GLU A 52 3.34 -5.47 -4.53
C GLU A 52 2.00 -4.73 -4.41
N GLN A 53 1.26 -4.93 -3.33
CA GLN A 53 0.07 -4.12 -2.98
C GLN A 53 0.44 -2.67 -2.62
N TYR A 54 -0.54 -1.78 -2.60
CA TYR A 54 -0.35 -0.43 -2.10
C TYR A 54 -1.08 -0.22 -0.77
N PRO A 55 -0.43 0.35 0.27
CA PRO A 55 0.99 0.66 0.33
C PRO A 55 1.87 -0.59 0.58
N SER A 56 3.19 -0.44 0.54
CA SER A 56 4.13 -1.53 0.81
C SER A 56 4.01 -2.07 2.23
N LEU A 57 4.45 -3.31 2.47
CA LEU A 57 4.31 -3.97 3.78
C LEU A 57 4.93 -3.17 4.94
N SER A 58 6.06 -2.49 4.71
CA SER A 58 6.69 -1.62 5.70
C SER A 58 5.78 -0.48 6.15
N ILE A 59 5.06 0.14 5.21
CA ILE A 59 4.13 1.23 5.49
C ILE A 59 2.87 0.69 6.17
N ILE A 60 2.41 -0.51 5.77
CA ILE A 60 1.29 -1.20 6.44
C ILE A 60 1.60 -1.37 7.94
N LYS A 61 2.79 -1.87 8.28
CA LYS A 61 3.23 -2.02 9.68
C LYS A 61 3.24 -0.70 10.43
N MET A 62 3.80 0.37 9.85
CA MET A 62 3.81 1.70 10.47
C MET A 62 2.39 2.25 10.72
N ALA A 63 1.47 2.04 9.78
CA ALA A 63 0.08 2.48 9.93
C ALA A 63 -0.70 1.66 10.97
N ASN A 64 -0.42 0.35 11.09
CA ASN A 64 -0.96 -0.52 12.13
C ASN A 64 -0.53 -0.09 13.53
N GLU A 65 0.74 0.27 13.72
CA GLU A 65 1.25 0.82 14.99
C GLU A 65 0.48 2.08 15.43
N LEU A 66 0.07 2.91 14.46
CA LEU A 66 -0.73 4.12 14.68
C LEU A 66 -2.24 3.85 14.77
N LYS A 67 -2.67 2.59 14.62
CA LYS A 67 -4.09 2.16 14.61
C LYS A 67 -4.91 2.96 13.60
N ILE A 68 -4.38 3.11 12.38
CA ILE A 68 -5.10 3.74 11.27
C ILE A 68 -6.01 2.67 10.63
N PRO A 69 -7.31 2.93 10.45
CA PRO A 69 -8.20 1.96 9.80
C PRO A 69 -7.84 1.71 8.33
N TRP A 70 -8.15 0.51 7.86
CA TRP A 70 -7.96 0.09 6.47
C TRP A 70 -9.30 -0.17 5.78
N VAL A 71 -9.34 0.13 4.49
CA VAL A 71 -10.44 -0.23 3.59
C VAL A 71 -9.85 -1.00 2.43
N TYR A 72 -10.34 -2.21 2.17
CA TYR A 72 -9.89 -2.98 1.01
C TYR A 72 -10.33 -2.33 -0.31
N GLY A 73 -9.40 -2.29 -1.28
CA GLY A 73 -9.66 -1.83 -2.64
C GLY A 73 -9.08 -2.78 -3.68
N SER A 74 -9.92 -3.38 -4.53
CA SER A 74 -9.44 -4.13 -5.72
C SER A 74 -8.92 -3.21 -6.82
N ASP A 75 -9.43 -1.97 -6.89
CA ASP A 75 -9.23 -1.02 -8.00
C ASP A 75 -9.59 -1.65 -9.37
N ALA A 76 -10.72 -2.38 -9.37
CA ALA A 76 -11.23 -3.12 -10.51
C ALA A 76 -11.73 -2.20 -11.63
N HIS A 77 -11.25 -2.45 -12.84
CA HIS A 77 -11.68 -1.83 -14.10
C HIS A 77 -12.39 -2.84 -15.02
N SER A 78 -12.55 -4.08 -14.57
CA SER A 78 -13.38 -5.11 -15.21
C SER A 78 -14.03 -6.03 -14.17
N ILE A 79 -15.05 -6.78 -14.58
CA ILE A 79 -15.76 -7.74 -13.70
C ILE A 79 -14.79 -8.78 -13.13
N ALA A 80 -13.83 -9.24 -13.93
CA ALA A 80 -12.85 -10.24 -13.52
C ALA A 80 -11.93 -9.74 -12.39
N GLU A 81 -11.72 -8.43 -12.29
CA GLU A 81 -10.83 -7.82 -11.30
C GLU A 81 -11.49 -7.58 -9.94
N VAL A 82 -12.81 -7.72 -9.85
CA VAL A 82 -13.55 -7.53 -8.60
C VAL A 82 -13.12 -8.58 -7.57
N GLY A 83 -12.68 -8.13 -6.40
CA GLY A 83 -12.25 -9.02 -5.31
C GLY A 83 -10.82 -9.55 -5.45
N HIS A 84 -10.06 -9.10 -6.45
CA HIS A 84 -8.66 -9.44 -6.63
C HIS A 84 -7.84 -9.30 -5.35
N GLY A 85 -7.08 -10.35 -5.02
CA GLY A 85 -6.14 -10.37 -3.91
C GLY A 85 -6.76 -10.28 -2.51
N TYR A 86 -8.10 -10.27 -2.36
CA TYR A 86 -8.76 -9.96 -1.08
C TYR A 86 -8.17 -10.71 0.12
N HIS A 87 -8.20 -12.05 0.10
CA HIS A 87 -7.71 -12.85 1.23
C HIS A 87 -6.23 -12.63 1.53
N GLY A 88 -5.39 -12.55 0.49
CA GLY A 88 -3.95 -12.37 0.65
C GLY A 88 -3.56 -10.99 1.14
N VAL A 89 -4.33 -9.97 0.77
CA VAL A 89 -4.08 -8.59 1.17
C VAL A 89 -4.63 -8.31 2.58
N ILE A 90 -5.81 -8.85 2.92
CA ILE A 90 -6.38 -8.73 4.27
C ILE A 90 -5.46 -9.36 5.33
N SER A 91 -4.83 -10.50 5.04
CA SER A 91 -3.89 -11.13 5.98
C SER A 91 -2.63 -10.29 6.30
N LEU A 92 -2.42 -9.18 5.59
CA LEU A 92 -1.29 -8.26 5.88
C LEU A 92 -1.59 -7.27 7.01
N ILE A 93 -2.87 -7.08 7.33
CA ILE A 93 -3.33 -6.12 8.34
C ILE A 93 -3.91 -6.78 9.59
N GLU A 94 -4.06 -8.11 9.56
CA GLU A 94 -4.36 -8.96 10.72
C GLU A 94 -3.11 -9.18 11.60
#